data_AF-N9CEK3-F1
#
_entry.id   AF-N9CEK3-F1
#
_cell.length_a   1.000
_cell.length_b   1.000
_cell.length_c   1.000
_cell.angle_alpha   90.00
_cell.angle_beta   90.00
_cell.angle_gamma   90.00
#
_symmetry.space_group_name_H-M   'P 1'
#
loop_
_entity.id
_entity.type
_entity.pdbx_description
1 polymer ?
#
loop_
_entity_poly.entity_id
_entity_poly.type
_entity_poly.pdbx_seq_one_letter_code
_entity_poly.pdbx_strand_id
1 'polypeptide(L)'
;MNLRMNCTALLAAATLLALTACSKAPDAQKAQAEKYPTVAEATKALNAESETIDRLIVQLGQASSEADEKKLSCVEIPEHYARMLAIIEANQHLMTASDQKIQQDFKTLALEQKRQFESNRLCKS
;
A
#
# COMPACT_ATOMS: atom_id res chain seq x y z
N MET A 1 55.09 19.03 15.19
CA MET A 1 54.67 19.15 16.60
C MET A 1 54.38 20.60 16.90
N ASN A 2 53.14 20.93 17.32
CA ASN A 2 52.83 21.73 18.49
C ASN A 2 51.31 21.97 18.56
N LEU A 3 50.66 21.32 19.52
CA LEU A 3 49.40 21.79 20.08
C LEU A 3 49.68 23.07 20.88
N ARG A 4 48.87 24.12 20.67
CA ARG A 4 48.51 25.03 21.76
C ARG A 4 47.01 25.30 21.74
N MET A 5 46.43 24.90 22.86
CA MET A 5 45.06 25.06 23.32
C MET A 5 45.00 26.34 24.18
N ASN A 6 43.86 27.04 24.15
CA ASN A 6 43.25 27.91 25.19
C ASN A 6 42.06 28.65 24.50
N CYS A 7 40.79 28.21 24.56
CA CYS A 7 39.84 27.99 25.66
C CYS A 7 39.23 29.30 26.23
N THR A 8 37.95 29.56 25.88
CA THR A 8 36.84 30.26 26.62
C THR A 8 35.74 30.59 25.60
N ALA A 9 34.69 29.78 25.38
CA ALA A 9 33.45 29.64 26.14
C ALA A 9 32.59 30.91 26.20
N LEU A 10 31.46 30.95 25.45
CA LEU A 10 30.12 31.29 25.95
C LEU A 10 29.05 31.14 24.84
N LEU A 11 28.07 30.26 25.10
CA LEU A 11 26.67 30.20 24.66
C LEU A 11 26.24 30.80 23.30
N ALA A 12 25.66 29.97 22.43
CA ALA A 12 24.20 29.90 22.24
C ALA A 12 23.81 29.14 20.95
N ALA A 13 22.73 28.36 21.06
CA ALA A 13 21.87 27.86 19.99
C ALA A 13 22.52 26.96 18.90
N ALA A 14 22.48 25.64 19.09
CA ALA A 14 21.40 24.80 18.57
C ALA A 14 21.40 24.64 17.03
N THR A 15 22.24 23.70 16.58
CA THR A 15 21.93 22.66 15.57
C THR A 15 20.83 22.98 14.54
N LEU A 16 21.24 23.54 13.40
CA LEU A 16 20.52 23.42 12.12
C LEU A 16 21.21 22.36 11.25
N LEU A 17 20.98 21.09 11.58
CA LEU A 17 21.40 19.93 10.79
C LEU A 17 20.25 18.91 10.78
N ALA A 18 19.21 19.19 10.00
CA ALA A 18 18.21 18.18 9.61
C ALA A 18 17.27 18.74 8.53
N LEU A 19 17.71 18.76 7.27
CA LEU A 19 16.82 18.89 6.11
C LEU A 19 17.22 17.85 5.04
N THR A 20 17.48 16.61 5.47
CA THR A 20 17.21 15.46 4.62
C THR A 20 15.75 15.10 4.82
N ALA A 21 14.87 15.83 4.13
CA ALA A 21 13.53 15.38 3.88
C ALA A 21 13.63 14.13 2.99
N CYS A 22 13.91 12.98 3.60
CA CYS A 22 13.40 11.71 3.10
C CYS A 22 11.88 11.88 3.15
N SER A 23 11.30 12.25 2.02
CA SER A 23 9.87 12.13 1.77
C SER A 23 9.51 10.67 1.97
N LYS A 24 9.21 10.27 3.21
CA LYS A 24 8.42 9.09 3.45
C LYS A 24 7.11 9.37 2.73
N ALA A 25 6.89 8.63 1.65
CA ALA A 25 5.56 8.48 1.09
C ALA A 25 4.62 8.24 2.28
N PRO A 26 3.45 8.91 2.33
CA PRO A 26 2.53 8.71 3.44
C PRO A 26 2.31 7.20 3.54
N ASP A 27 2.58 6.65 4.71
CA ASP A 27 2.25 5.28 5.07
C ASP A 27 0.72 5.17 4.98
N ALA A 28 0.21 5.01 3.76
CA ALA A 28 -1.10 4.44 3.51
C ALA A 28 -1.06 3.14 4.29
N GLN A 29 -1.83 3.09 5.38
CA GLN A 29 -1.89 2.00 6.33
C GLN A 29 -1.67 0.69 5.57
N LYS A 30 -0.46 0.12 5.68
CA LYS A 30 -0.14 -1.11 4.97
C LYS A 30 -1.15 -2.12 5.51
N ALA A 31 -2.12 -2.51 4.68
CA ALA A 31 -3.02 -3.59 5.03
C ALA A 31 -2.12 -4.74 5.49
N GLN A 32 -2.28 -5.17 6.74
CA GLN A 32 -1.51 -6.31 7.26
C GLN A 32 -2.33 -7.55 6.94
N ALA A 33 -1.71 -8.49 6.23
CA ALA A 33 -2.34 -9.76 5.90
C ALA A 33 -1.70 -10.90 6.71
N GLU A 34 -2.51 -11.93 6.95
CA GLU A 34 -2.06 -13.17 7.59
C GLU A 34 -1.01 -13.89 6.71
N LYS A 35 -0.05 -14.52 7.39
CA LYS A 35 0.85 -15.48 6.77
C LYS A 35 0.22 -16.87 6.86
N TYR A 36 -0.23 -17.38 5.73
CA TYR A 36 -0.85 -18.68 5.64
C TYR A 36 0.18 -19.81 5.64
N PRO A 37 -0.17 -20.98 6.20
CA PRO A 37 0.71 -22.14 6.20
C PRO A 37 0.75 -22.87 4.85
N THR A 38 -0.27 -22.72 4.00
CA THR A 38 -0.34 -23.40 2.70
C THR A 38 -0.71 -22.47 1.54
N VAL A 39 -0.30 -22.85 0.33
CA VAL A 39 -0.69 -22.16 -0.92
C VAL A 39 -2.21 -22.16 -1.08
N ALA A 40 -2.90 -23.24 -0.71
CA ALA A 40 -4.35 -23.36 -0.86
C ALA A 40 -5.11 -22.32 0.00
N GLU A 41 -4.67 -22.07 1.22
CA GLU A 41 -5.27 -21.06 2.11
C GLU A 41 -4.98 -19.63 1.62
N ALA A 42 -3.74 -19.36 1.19
CA ALA A 42 -3.40 -18.07 0.60
C ALA A 42 -4.22 -17.80 -0.67
N THR A 43 -4.39 -18.80 -1.54
CA THR A 43 -5.24 -18.69 -2.74
C THR A 43 -6.71 -18.48 -2.37
N LYS A 44 -7.22 -19.19 -1.36
CA LYS A 44 -8.60 -18.97 -0.88
C LYS A 44 -8.81 -17.53 -0.41
N ALA A 45 -7.86 -16.97 0.32
CA ALA A 45 -7.92 -15.58 0.77
C ALA A 45 -7.88 -14.59 -0.42
N LEU A 46 -6.99 -14.81 -1.40
CA LEU A 46 -6.93 -14.00 -2.61
C LEU A 46 -8.23 -14.05 -3.42
N ASN A 47 -8.82 -15.24 -3.57
CA ASN A 47 -10.09 -15.41 -4.27
C ASN A 47 -11.23 -14.69 -3.53
N ALA A 48 -11.26 -14.76 -2.20
CA ALA A 48 -12.29 -14.06 -1.41
C ALA A 48 -12.24 -12.54 -1.58
N GLU A 49 -11.03 -11.97 -1.64
CA GLU A 49 -10.87 -10.54 -1.95
C GLU A 49 -11.29 -10.22 -3.40
N SER A 50 -10.90 -11.05 -4.37
CA SER A 50 -11.31 -10.88 -5.78
C SER A 50 -12.83 -10.92 -5.95
N GLU A 51 -13.50 -11.92 -5.37
CA GLU A 51 -14.96 -12.04 -5.42
C GLU A 51 -15.65 -10.85 -4.75
N THR A 52 -15.04 -10.30 -3.70
CA THR A 52 -15.58 -9.10 -3.05
C THR A 52 -15.44 -7.87 -3.94
N ILE A 53 -14.30 -7.70 -4.61
CA ILE A 53 -14.10 -6.63 -5.59
C ILE A 53 -15.11 -6.74 -6.72
N ASP A 54 -15.33 -7.94 -7.29
CA ASP A 54 -16.32 -8.14 -8.35
C ASP A 54 -17.73 -7.71 -7.92
N ARG A 55 -18.14 -8.07 -6.69
CA ARG A 55 -19.42 -7.62 -6.13
C ARG A 55 -19.47 -6.10 -5.97
N LEU A 56 -18.42 -5.48 -5.47
CA LEU A 56 -18.35 -4.03 -5.28
C LEU A 56 -18.38 -3.28 -6.61
N ILE A 57 -17.75 -3.82 -7.67
CA ILE A 57 -17.81 -3.24 -9.02
C ILE A 57 -19.25 -3.30 -9.56
N VAL A 58 -19.96 -4.41 -9.36
CA VAL A 58 -21.38 -4.52 -9.74
C VAL A 58 -22.22 -3.49 -8.97
N GLN A 59 -21.99 -3.34 -7.66
CA GLN A 59 -22.68 -2.35 -6.84
C GLN A 59 -22.36 -0.92 -7.28
N LEU A 60 -21.12 -0.63 -7.68
CA LEU A 60 -20.71 0.65 -8.23
C LEU A 60 -21.49 0.98 -9.51
N GLY A 61 -21.66 0.00 -10.41
CA GLY A 61 -22.47 0.16 -11.62
C GLY A 61 -23.98 0.35 -11.34
N GLN A 62 -24.43 0.10 -10.11
CA GLN A 62 -25.82 0.25 -9.68
C GLN A 62 -26.02 1.43 -8.70
N ALA A 63 -24.95 2.17 -8.36
CA ALA A 63 -25.01 3.25 -7.40
C ALA A 63 -25.97 4.36 -7.89
N SER A 64 -26.88 4.79 -7.01
CA SER A 64 -27.91 5.79 -7.33
C SER A 64 -27.55 7.19 -6.81
N SER A 65 -26.43 7.32 -6.09
CA SER A 65 -25.96 8.59 -5.54
C SER A 65 -24.45 8.75 -5.71
N GLU A 66 -24.00 10.00 -5.88
CA GLU A 66 -22.57 10.33 -5.95
C GLU A 66 -21.83 9.96 -4.65
N ALA A 67 -22.52 10.03 -3.50
CA ALA A 67 -21.96 9.64 -2.22
C ALA A 67 -21.65 8.13 -2.17
N ASP A 68 -22.56 7.29 -2.67
CA ASP A 68 -22.36 5.84 -2.74
C ASP A 68 -21.29 5.49 -3.78
N GLU A 69 -21.33 6.15 -4.95
CA GLU A 69 -20.30 5.99 -5.99
C GLU A 69 -18.91 6.32 -5.44
N LYS A 70 -18.79 7.42 -4.68
CA LYS A 70 -17.54 7.84 -4.06
C LYS A 70 -17.08 6.87 -3.00
N LYS A 71 -17.98 6.37 -2.14
CA LYS A 71 -17.65 5.38 -1.11
C LYS A 71 -17.10 4.09 -1.74
N LEU A 72 -17.80 3.56 -2.74
CA LEU A 72 -17.42 2.33 -3.42
C LEU A 72 -16.10 2.48 -4.19
N SER A 73 -16.01 3.52 -5.03
CA SER A 73 -14.90 3.76 -5.95
C SER A 73 -13.62 4.21 -5.24
N CYS A 74 -13.73 5.06 -4.23
CA CYS A 74 -12.56 5.73 -3.63
C CYS A 74 -12.09 5.11 -2.32
N VAL A 75 -12.92 4.29 -1.68
CA VAL A 75 -12.62 3.69 -0.37
C VAL A 75 -12.67 2.17 -0.47
N GLU A 76 -13.85 1.60 -0.70
CA GLU A 76 -14.05 0.16 -0.51
C GLU A 76 -13.28 -0.68 -1.53
N ILE A 77 -13.42 -0.40 -2.83
CA ILE A 77 -12.71 -1.17 -3.87
C ILE A 77 -11.17 -1.03 -3.74
N PRO A 78 -10.58 0.18 -3.61
CA PRO A 78 -9.15 0.34 -3.39
C PRO A 78 -8.61 -0.39 -2.15
N GLU A 79 -9.37 -0.43 -1.05
CA GLU A 79 -8.99 -1.15 0.17
C GLU A 79 -8.89 -2.67 -0.05
N HIS A 80 -9.82 -3.25 -0.81
CA HIS A 80 -9.76 -4.68 -1.14
C HIS A 80 -8.56 -5.00 -2.05
N TYR A 81 -8.23 -4.15 -3.02
CA TYR A 81 -6.97 -4.32 -3.76
C TYR A 81 -5.74 -4.18 -2.85
N ALA A 82 -5.75 -3.27 -1.87
CA ALA A 82 -4.68 -3.17 -0.89
C ALA A 82 -4.53 -4.44 -0.04
N ARG A 83 -5.65 -5.07 0.36
CA ARG A 83 -5.65 -6.37 1.04
C ARG A 83 -5.10 -7.50 0.16
N MET A 84 -5.47 -7.57 -1.11
CA MET A 84 -4.89 -8.55 -2.05
C MET A 84 -3.36 -8.40 -2.13
N LEU A 85 -2.88 -7.17 -2.29
CA LEU A 85 -1.44 -6.87 -2.34
C LEU A 85 -0.72 -7.25 -1.05
N ALA A 86 -1.35 -7.04 0.09
CA ALA A 86 -0.83 -7.47 1.38
C ALA A 86 -0.73 -8.99 1.50
N ILE A 87 -1.74 -9.73 1.05
CA ILE A 87 -1.73 -11.20 1.05
C ILE A 87 -0.60 -11.72 0.17
N ILE A 88 -0.43 -11.17 -1.04
CA ILE A 88 0.69 -11.49 -1.95
C ILE A 88 2.02 -11.26 -1.25
N GLU A 89 2.24 -10.08 -0.65
CA GLU A 89 3.51 -9.73 0.00
C GLU A 89 3.80 -10.58 1.24
N ALA A 90 2.79 -10.87 2.05
CA ALA A 90 2.94 -11.65 3.28
C ALA A 90 3.26 -13.13 3.02
N ASN A 91 2.84 -13.67 1.86
CA ASN A 91 2.86 -15.09 1.54
C ASN A 91 3.89 -15.51 0.48
N GLN A 92 4.89 -14.65 0.20
CA GLN A 92 5.97 -14.95 -0.75
C GLN A 92 6.79 -16.19 -0.37
N HIS A 93 6.82 -16.58 0.91
CA HIS A 93 7.51 -17.78 1.39
C HIS A 93 6.92 -19.08 0.85
N LEU A 94 5.67 -19.06 0.39
CA LEU A 94 4.98 -20.22 -0.19
C LEU A 94 5.30 -20.42 -1.67
N MET A 95 6.03 -19.50 -2.30
CA MET A 95 6.24 -19.49 -3.74
C MET A 95 7.48 -20.26 -4.17
N THR A 96 7.36 -20.99 -5.28
CA THR A 96 8.53 -21.53 -5.99
C THR A 96 9.14 -20.48 -6.90
N ALA A 97 10.37 -20.72 -7.39
CA ALA A 97 11.02 -19.83 -8.36
C ALA A 97 10.20 -19.68 -9.65
N SER A 98 9.51 -20.74 -10.10
CA SER A 98 8.62 -20.68 -11.27
C SER A 98 7.40 -19.82 -11.07
N ASP A 99 6.92 -19.68 -9.82
CA ASP A 99 5.70 -18.93 -9.51
C ASP A 99 5.96 -17.41 -9.38
N GLN A 100 7.22 -17.01 -9.14
CA GLN A 100 7.59 -15.61 -8.88
C GLN A 100 7.16 -14.65 -9.98
N LYS A 101 7.34 -15.04 -11.26
CA LYS A 101 6.93 -14.18 -12.38
C LYS A 101 5.42 -13.97 -12.38
N ILE A 102 4.65 -15.04 -12.19
CA ILE A 102 3.17 -14.98 -12.21
C ILE A 102 2.66 -14.09 -11.08
N GLN A 103 3.22 -14.18 -9.87
CA GLN A 103 2.80 -13.26 -8.81
C GLN A 103 3.26 -11.83 -9.01
N GLN A 104 4.43 -11.60 -9.62
CA GLN A 104 4.84 -10.24 -9.92
C GLN A 104 3.91 -9.60 -10.97
N ASP A 105 3.49 -10.37 -11.97
CA ASP A 105 2.49 -9.92 -12.96
C ASP A 105 1.15 -9.62 -12.28
N PHE A 106 0.68 -10.52 -11.40
CA PHE A 106 -0.57 -10.33 -10.66
C PHE A 106 -0.52 -9.12 -9.70
N LYS A 107 0.59 -8.94 -8.97
CA LYS A 107 0.85 -7.78 -8.11
C LYS A 107 0.81 -6.48 -8.92
N THR A 108 1.41 -6.49 -10.12
CA THR A 108 1.43 -5.33 -11.00
C THR A 108 0.03 -4.98 -11.47
N LEU A 109 -0.76 -5.98 -11.88
CA LEU A 109 -2.16 -5.78 -12.27
C LEU A 109 -3.00 -5.22 -11.11
N ALA A 110 -2.91 -5.79 -9.91
CA ALA A 110 -3.65 -5.31 -8.74
C ALA A 110 -3.27 -3.87 -8.35
N LEU A 111 -1.98 -3.50 -8.45
CA LEU A 111 -1.53 -2.13 -8.25
C LEU A 111 -2.09 -1.17 -9.30
N GLU A 112 -2.13 -1.59 -10.57
CA GLU A 112 -2.68 -0.78 -11.65
C GLU A 112 -4.18 -0.54 -11.46
N GLN A 113 -4.94 -1.59 -11.18
CA GLN A 113 -6.38 -1.50 -10.91
C GLN A 113 -6.67 -0.57 -9.73
N LYS A 114 -5.99 -0.76 -8.60
CA LYS A 114 -6.09 0.14 -7.45
C LYS A 114 -5.83 1.60 -7.83
N ARG A 115 -4.76 1.86 -8.59
CA ARG A 115 -4.40 3.21 -9.02
C ARG A 115 -5.46 3.83 -9.93
N GLN A 116 -6.09 3.04 -10.81
CA GLN A 116 -7.15 3.54 -11.68
C GLN A 116 -8.32 4.13 -10.85
N PHE A 117 -8.78 3.40 -9.83
CA PHE A 117 -9.79 3.88 -8.88
C PHE A 117 -9.34 5.13 -8.13
N GLU A 118 -8.15 5.12 -7.52
CA GLU A 118 -7.62 6.26 -6.77
C GLU A 118 -7.37 7.50 -7.64
N SER A 119 -7.15 7.31 -8.94
CA SER A 119 -6.91 8.41 -9.88
C SER A 119 -8.19 9.08 -10.37
N ASN A 120 -9.36 8.47 -10.13
CA ASN A 120 -10.66 9.00 -10.55
C ASN A 120 -10.88 10.40 -9.95
N ARG A 121 -11.44 11.31 -10.76
CA ARG A 121 -11.75 12.68 -10.34
C ARG A 121 -12.70 12.72 -9.15
N LEU A 122 -13.63 11.77 -9.07
CA LEU A 122 -14.56 11.61 -7.95
C LEU A 122 -13.84 11.41 -6.60
N CYS A 123 -12.63 10.85 -6.63
CA CYS A 123 -11.82 10.57 -5.44
C CYS A 123 -10.87 11.70 -5.06
N LYS A 124 -10.81 12.77 -5.87
CA LYS A 124 -9.94 13.94 -5.67
C LYS A 124 -10.71 15.19 -5.26
N SER A 125 -12.04 15.16 -5.33
CA SER A 125 -12.94 16.25 -4.95
C SER A 125 -13.34 16.21 -3.49
#